data_AF-A0A7W1J3L6-F1
#
_entry.id   AF-A0A7W1J3L6-F1
#
_cell.length_a   1.000
_cell.length_b   1.000
_cell.length_c   1.000
_cell.angle_alpha   90.00
_cell.angle_beta   90.00
_cell.angle_gamma   90.00
#
_symmetry.space_group_name_H-M   'P 1'
#
loop_
_entity.id
_entity.type
_entity.pdbx_description
1 polymer ?
#
loop_
_entity_poly.entity_id
_entity_poly.type
_entity_poly.pdbx_seq_one_letter_code
_entity_poly.pdbx_strand_id
1 'polypeptide(L)'
;MANLEEVAHRLLKALNEHQAHGREGATVEPGDQEAGGAGLRMGSPLYRAAIWWLLDVGALIPDEETNAQRRNTVGAQHRGFMFKITRHGLDMLRGT
;
A
#
# COMPACT_ATOMS: atom_id res chain seq x y z
N MET A 1 -10.24 9.94 17.17
CA MET A 1 -9.13 10.02 16.20
C MET A 1 -8.76 8.59 15.86
N ALA A 2 -8.83 8.18 14.59
CA ALA A 2 -8.46 6.81 14.23
C ALA A 2 -6.97 6.60 14.55
N ASN A 3 -6.63 5.47 15.18
CA ASN A 3 -5.24 5.14 15.48
C ASN A 3 -4.49 4.91 14.15
N LEU A 4 -3.25 5.40 14.04
CA LEU A 4 -2.46 5.27 12.80
C LEU A 4 -2.33 3.81 12.36
N GLU A 5 -2.12 2.91 13.31
CA GLU A 5 -2.03 1.47 13.10
C GLU A 5 -3.34 0.88 12.56
N GLU A 6 -4.50 1.27 13.13
CA GLU A 6 -5.81 0.81 12.67
C GLU A 6 -6.07 1.23 11.22
N VAL A 7 -5.71 2.48 10.90
CA VAL A 7 -5.82 3.03 9.54
C VAL A 7 -4.88 2.30 8.58
N ALA A 8 -3.63 2.07 8.98
CA ALA A 8 -2.65 1.34 8.19
C ALA A 8 -3.11 -0.10 7.92
N HIS A 9 -3.67 -0.77 8.93
CA HIS A 9 -4.22 -2.11 8.79
C HIS A 9 -5.40 -2.14 7.81
N ARG A 10 -6.32 -1.17 7.88
CA ARG A 10 -7.43 -1.05 6.91
C ARG A 10 -6.92 -0.80 5.49
N LEU A 11 -5.87 0.00 5.32
CA LEU A 11 -5.24 0.24 4.03
C LEU A 11 -4.59 -1.03 3.47
N LEU A 12 -3.84 -1.76 4.29
CA LEU A 12 -3.26 -3.06 3.94
C LEU A 12 -4.34 -4.06 3.54
N LYS A 13 -5.46 -4.09 4.26
CA LYS A 13 -6.61 -4.94 3.95
C LYS A 13 -7.21 -4.58 2.59
N ALA A 14 -7.43 -3.30 2.31
CA ALA A 14 -7.97 -2.85 1.02
C ALA A 14 -7.05 -3.21 -0.16
N LEU A 15 -5.73 -3.02 0.00
CA LEU A 15 -4.72 -3.44 -1.00
C LEU A 15 -4.79 -4.94 -1.27
N ASN A 16 -4.92 -5.74 -0.20
CA ASN A 16 -5.03 -7.18 -0.34
C ASN A 16 -6.35 -7.62 -0.97
N GLU A 17 -7.48 -7.04 -0.59
CA GLU A 17 -8.79 -7.42 -1.11
C GLU A 17 -8.98 -7.06 -2.58
N HIS A 18 -8.44 -5.91 -3.02
CA HIS A 18 -8.62 -5.44 -4.39
C HIS A 18 -7.53 -5.90 -5.37
N GLN A 19 -6.31 -6.16 -4.89
CA GLN A 19 -5.15 -6.34 -5.78
C GLN A 19 -4.32 -7.58 -5.45
N ALA A 20 -3.93 -7.80 -4.19
CA ALA A 20 -3.00 -8.89 -3.87
C ALA A 20 -3.68 -10.27 -3.70
N HIS A 21 -4.93 -10.32 -3.28
CA HIS A 21 -5.74 -11.53 -3.06
C HIS A 21 -5.02 -12.64 -2.27
N GLY A 22 -4.27 -12.28 -1.23
CA GLY A 22 -3.52 -13.21 -0.40
C GLY A 22 -2.21 -13.72 -1.01
N ARG A 23 -1.78 -13.16 -2.15
CA ARG A 23 -0.54 -13.55 -2.83
C ARG A 23 0.62 -12.68 -2.38
N GLU A 24 1.61 -13.31 -1.76
CA GLU A 24 2.88 -12.67 -1.44
C GLU A 24 3.61 -12.21 -2.71
N GLY A 25 4.26 -11.06 -2.63
CA GLY A 25 5.03 -10.48 -3.74
C GLY A 25 4.16 -9.85 -4.82
N ALA A 26 2.82 -9.85 -4.67
CA ALA A 26 1.93 -9.17 -5.59
C ALA A 26 2.18 -7.66 -5.56
N THR A 27 2.35 -7.07 -6.74
CA THR A 27 2.49 -5.63 -6.92
C THR A 27 1.14 -4.95 -6.69
N VAL A 28 1.12 -3.92 -5.85
CA VAL A 28 -0.05 -3.16 -5.47
C VAL A 28 0.20 -1.65 -5.59
N GLU A 29 -0.81 -0.91 -6.03
CA GLU A 29 -0.84 0.55 -6.11
C GLU A 29 -1.87 1.09 -5.09
N PRO A 30 -1.46 1.77 -4.01
CA PRO A 30 -2.39 2.43 -3.11
C PRO A 30 -2.95 3.69 -3.78
N GLY A 31 -4.08 3.51 -4.47
CA GLY A 31 -4.80 4.56 -5.18
C GLY A 31 -5.95 5.13 -4.35
N ASP A 32 -6.82 5.90 -5.02
CA ASP A 32 -8.01 6.49 -4.40
C ASP A 32 -8.98 5.43 -3.85
N GLN A 33 -9.09 4.26 -4.49
CA GLN A 33 -9.99 3.19 -4.06
C GLN A 33 -9.52 2.56 -2.74
N GLU A 34 -8.24 2.25 -2.61
CA GLU A 34 -7.67 1.66 -1.39
C GLU A 34 -7.61 2.67 -0.25
N ALA A 35 -7.24 3.92 -0.55
CA ALA A 35 -7.31 5.00 0.42
C ALA A 35 -8.74 5.19 0.93
N GLY A 36 -9.73 5.23 0.02
CA GLY A 36 -11.14 5.34 0.38
C GLY A 36 -11.64 4.18 1.24
N GLY A 37 -11.25 2.94 0.91
CA GLY A 37 -11.54 1.75 1.72
C GLY A 37 -10.99 1.81 3.14
N ALA A 38 -9.90 2.55 3.35
CA ALA A 38 -9.31 2.80 4.68
C ALA A 38 -9.89 4.05 5.39
N GLY A 39 -10.86 4.75 4.78
CA GLY A 39 -11.38 6.02 5.29
C GLY A 39 -10.39 7.18 5.13
N LEU A 40 -9.45 7.06 4.18
CA LEU A 40 -8.41 8.03 3.90
C LEU A 40 -8.67 8.78 2.59
N ARG A 41 -8.11 9.98 2.50
CA ARG A 41 -7.97 10.70 1.22
C ARG A 41 -6.57 10.46 0.67
N MET A 42 -6.47 10.06 -0.59
CA MET A 42 -5.18 9.89 -1.27
C MET A 42 -4.32 11.15 -1.14
N GLY A 43 -3.04 10.96 -0.80
CA GLY A 43 -2.08 12.05 -0.64
C GLY A 43 -2.19 12.85 0.66
N SER A 44 -3.21 12.63 1.50
CA SER A 44 -3.35 13.28 2.81
C SER A 44 -2.18 12.91 3.76
N PRO A 45 -1.90 13.74 4.79
CA PRO A 45 -0.85 13.43 5.76
C PRO A 45 -1.03 12.08 6.45
N LEU A 46 -2.28 11.73 6.83
CA LEU A 46 -2.58 10.46 7.48
C LEU A 46 -2.42 9.27 6.52
N TYR A 47 -2.79 9.43 5.25
CA TYR A 47 -2.52 8.43 4.21
C TYR A 47 -1.02 8.17 4.05
N ARG A 48 -0.21 9.24 3.96
CA ARG A 48 1.25 9.11 3.85
C ARG A 48 1.81 8.42 5.09
N ALA A 49 1.38 8.82 6.29
CA ALA A 49 1.81 8.21 7.54
C ALA A 49 1.46 6.70 7.59
N ALA A 50 0.27 6.31 7.12
CA ALA A 50 -0.13 4.91 7.07
C ALA A 50 0.76 4.08 6.12
N ILE A 51 1.07 4.61 4.93
CA ILE A 51 2.02 3.98 4.00
C ILE A 51 3.42 3.85 4.63
N TRP A 52 3.92 4.93 5.25
CA TRP A 52 5.21 4.91 5.94
C TRP A 52 5.26 3.86 7.05
N TRP A 53 4.21 3.77 7.85
CA TRP A 53 4.13 2.77 8.91
C TRP A 53 4.14 1.34 8.36
N LEU A 54 3.41 1.07 7.26
CA LEU A 54 3.42 -0.26 6.61
C LEU A 54 4.79 -0.63 6.02
N LEU A 55 5.56 0.36 5.56
CA LEU A 55 6.94 0.16 5.12
C LEU A 55 7.86 -0.12 6.31
N ASP A 56 7.71 0.63 7.40
CA ASP A 56 8.53 0.52 8.62
C ASP A 56 8.38 -0.85 9.28
N VAL A 57 7.16 -1.36 9.40
CA VAL A 57 6.89 -2.70 9.94
C VAL A 57 7.18 -3.82 8.93
N GLY A 58 7.54 -3.50 7.69
CA GLY A 58 7.85 -4.48 6.65
C GLY A 58 6.64 -5.21 6.08
N ALA A 59 5.43 -4.68 6.23
CA ALA A 59 4.22 -5.21 5.59
C ALA A 59 4.20 -4.96 4.08
N LEU A 60 4.82 -3.86 3.65
CA LEU A 60 5.04 -3.50 2.26
C LEU A 60 6.54 -3.28 2.00
N ILE A 61 6.95 -3.52 0.76
CA ILE A 61 8.26 -3.11 0.25
C ILE A 61 8.10 -2.37 -1.09
N PRO A 62 8.96 -1.39 -1.42
CA PRO A 62 8.97 -0.77 -2.75
C PRO A 62 9.12 -1.81 -3.87
N ASP A 63 8.30 -1.71 -4.91
CA ASP A 63 8.53 -2.47 -6.13
C ASP A 63 9.52 -1.73 -7.03
N GLU A 64 10.81 -1.86 -6.76
CA GLU A 64 11.87 -1.08 -7.42
C GLU A 64 11.85 -1.22 -8.94
N GLU A 65 11.64 -2.44 -9.45
CA GLU A 65 11.61 -2.75 -10.88
C GLU A 65 10.45 -2.02 -11.57
N THR A 66 9.22 -2.20 -11.07
CA THR A 66 8.02 -1.55 -11.64
C THR A 66 8.10 -0.03 -11.52
N ASN A 67 8.62 0.47 -10.39
CA ASN A 67 8.80 1.90 -10.17
C ASN A 67 9.87 2.48 -11.12
N ALA A 68 10.97 1.78 -11.38
CA ALA A 68 11.99 2.21 -12.33
C ALA A 68 11.44 2.24 -13.76
N GLN A 69 10.70 1.20 -14.17
CA GLN A 69 10.08 1.15 -15.50
C GLN A 69 9.09 2.30 -15.71
N ARG A 70 8.27 2.62 -14.70
CA ARG A 70 7.32 3.75 -14.76
C ARG A 70 8.03 5.11 -14.83
N ARG A 71 9.13 5.32 -14.10
CA ARG A 71 9.92 6.57 -14.18
C ARG A 71 10.50 6.81 -15.57
N ASN A 72 10.89 5.74 -16.27
CA ASN A 72 11.51 5.82 -17.60
C ASN A 72 10.48 5.96 -18.74
N THR A 73 9.18 6.07 -18.44
CA THR A 73 8.13 6.20 -19.47
C THR A 73 7.84 7.69 -19.73
N VAL A 74 8.07 8.15 -20.97
CA VAL A 74 7.83 9.54 -21.40
C VAL A 74 6.36 9.93 -21.20
N GLY A 75 6.10 11.03 -20.48
CA GLY A 75 4.75 11.52 -20.17
C GLY A 75 4.16 11.05 -18.82
N ALA A 76 4.90 10.29 -18.01
CA ALA A 76 4.44 9.77 -16.71
C ALA A 76 4.45 10.84 -15.61
N GLN A 77 3.56 11.84 -15.68
CA GLN A 77 3.49 12.90 -14.66
C GLN A 77 2.65 12.52 -13.43
N HIS A 78 1.89 11.41 -13.43
CA HIS A 78 1.02 11.03 -12.31
C HIS A 78 0.83 9.52 -12.23
N ARG A 79 1.84 8.76 -11.79
CA ARG A 79 1.66 7.35 -11.45
C ARG A 79 2.02 7.13 -9.99
N GLY A 80 1.13 6.50 -9.23
CA GLY A 80 1.34 6.18 -7.82
C GLY A 80 2.56 5.26 -7.65
N PHE A 81 3.11 5.27 -6.44
CA PHE A 81 4.26 4.44 -6.09
C PHE A 81 3.80 2.99 -5.90
N MET A 82 4.49 2.05 -6.53
CA MET A 82 4.18 0.62 -6.48
C MET A 82 4.89 -0.05 -5.31
N PHE A 83 4.19 -0.98 -4.68
CA PHE A 83 4.71 -1.78 -3.59
C PHE A 83 4.44 -3.25 -3.82
N LYS A 84 5.17 -4.13 -3.14
CA LYS A 84 4.83 -5.55 -3.02
C LYS A 84 4.35 -5.86 -1.62
N ILE A 85 3.28 -6.63 -1.50
CA ILE A 85 2.85 -7.15 -0.19
C ILE A 85 3.80 -8.27 0.24
N THR A 86 4.27 -8.21 1.49
CA THR A 86 5.17 -9.23 2.03
C THR A 86 4.39 -10.35 2.70
N ARG A 87 5.07 -11.47 3.00
CA ARG A 87 4.50 -12.50 3.88
C ARG A 87 4.05 -11.92 5.21
N HIS A 88 4.86 -11.04 5.79
CA HIS A 88 4.55 -10.39 7.06
C HIS A 88 3.26 -9.58 6.99
N GLY A 89 3.08 -8.78 5.92
CA GLY A 89 1.84 -8.03 5.71
C GLY A 89 0.61 -8.94 5.60
N LEU A 90 0.72 -10.09 4.94
CA LEU A 90 -0.38 -11.07 4.87
C LEU A 90 -0.69 -11.69 6.23
N ASP A 91 0.33 -11.98 7.03
CA ASP A 91 0.15 -12.58 8.35
C ASP A 91 -0.45 -11.57 9.34
N MET A 92 -0.15 -10.27 9.22
CA MET A 92 -0.83 -9.21 9.97
C MET A 92 -2.34 -9.20 9.72
N LEU A 93 -2.78 -9.41 8.46
CA LEU A 93 -4.21 -9.45 8.11
C LEU A 93 -4.96 -10.66 8.67
N ARG A 94 -4.25 -11.73 9.04
CA ARG A 94 -4.84 -12.97 9.55
C ARG A 94 -5.19 -12.90 11.03
N GLY A 95 -4.66 -11.92 11.76
CA GLY A 95 -4.81 -11.82 13.21
C GLY A 95 -4.19 -13.04 13.88
N THR A 96 -2.89 -12.98 14.19
CA THR A 96 -2.23 -14.00 15.02
C THR A 96 -2.82 -14.04 16.42
#